data_AF-A0A9W7CB66-F1
#
_entry.id   AF-A0A9W7CB66-F1
#
_cell.length_a   1.000
_cell.length_b   1.000
_cell.length_c   1.000
_cell.angle_alpha   90.00
_cell.angle_beta   90.00
_cell.angle_gamma   90.00
#
_symmetry.space_group_name_H-M   'P 1'
#
loop_
_entity.id
_entity.type
_entity.pdbx_description
1 polymer ?
#
loop_
_entity_poly.entity_id
_entity_poly.type
_entity_poly.pdbx_seq_one_letter_code
_entity_poly.pdbx_strand_id
1 'polypeptide(L)'
;MLSSTTRLVLRSPMLSTYAFRLKTTTSFPRTVFFHNNTKTSSTLRSLTTKAGKVKPSGFKGLKEKYKKTYRTLTTVTFLWRLVRTATLGFGIYSAGRMVGIAEYAKDPRDMEKQLTRQLLMGCAFEADEKGNPKQPELLRLSHPTHKRVEDVGDRIVKAARVLSEAKIKSRLERLKNFKIGKDGDISDRKTIEAELKHWEKNRKMCKGTWTYLVVKSPVPNAFVSDLTPRKIFVHSSIVESLKASDDELAMILGHEISHLLHGHTAQRHRNQMTGNIFLLVLLSALDATGLFTLFALPFTNYLQRLMTSANSREHEEEADVTGLKIAALACYNTHAGPEIFGKLAKMSGRDGEDATAGWTDTHPLPMDRLKNLKEKSTEINCDNVGHCHGFLERYMEARRLGMKRHYSESVGHLTKD
;
A
#
# COMPACT_ATOMS: atom_id res chain seq x y z
N MET A 1 -46.96 -24.21 17.38
CA MET A 1 -47.10 -22.84 17.88
C MET A 1 -45.81 -22.46 18.57
N LEU A 2 -45.09 -21.45 18.09
CA LEU A 2 -44.09 -20.70 18.85
C LEU A 2 -43.69 -19.48 18.00
N SER A 3 -44.47 -18.40 18.15
CA SER A 3 -44.06 -17.06 17.72
C SER A 3 -43.49 -16.35 18.94
N SER A 4 -42.21 -16.01 18.93
CA SER A 4 -41.65 -15.00 19.82
C SER A 4 -40.97 -13.93 18.98
N THR A 5 -41.63 -12.78 18.92
CA THR A 5 -41.13 -11.53 18.37
C THR A 5 -40.23 -10.88 19.40
N THR A 6 -38.94 -11.19 19.37
CA THR A 6 -37.94 -10.45 20.16
C THR A 6 -37.48 -9.25 19.33
N ARG A 7 -38.00 -8.05 19.66
CA ARG A 7 -37.46 -6.77 19.18
C ARG A 7 -36.08 -6.58 19.79
N LEU A 8 -35.02 -6.72 18.99
CA LEU A 8 -33.70 -6.23 19.35
C LEU A 8 -33.64 -4.72 19.06
N VAL A 9 -33.87 -3.90 20.09
CA VAL A 9 -33.63 -2.46 20.05
C VAL A 9 -32.15 -2.23 20.38
N LEU A 10 -31.31 -2.04 19.36
CA LEU A 10 -29.93 -1.56 19.54
C LEU A 10 -29.92 -0.03 19.47
N ARG A 11 -29.87 0.60 20.65
CA ARG A 11 -29.46 2.01 20.79
C ARG A 11 -27.95 2.11 20.55
N SER A 12 -27.55 2.70 19.43
CA SER A 12 -26.21 3.25 19.24
C SER A 12 -26.34 4.77 19.01
N PRO A 13 -25.66 5.63 19.80
CA PRO A 13 -25.86 7.08 19.74
C PRO A 13 -25.14 7.79 18.57
N MET A 14 -24.46 7.08 17.66
CA MET A 14 -23.67 7.72 16.59
C MET A 14 -24.34 7.80 15.20
N LEU A 15 -25.60 7.39 15.06
CA LEU A 15 -26.32 7.44 13.76
C LEU A 15 -27.60 8.30 13.79
N SER A 16 -27.74 9.20 14.76
CA SER A 16 -29.00 9.92 15.01
C SER A 16 -29.18 11.26 14.28
N THR A 17 -28.22 11.78 13.51
CA THR A 17 -28.30 13.20 13.07
C THR A 17 -28.27 13.50 11.58
N TYR A 18 -28.22 12.53 10.67
CA TYR A 18 -28.31 12.85 9.23
C TYR A 18 -29.29 11.96 8.48
N ALA A 19 -30.57 12.33 8.56
CA ALA A 19 -31.60 11.87 7.63
C ALA A 19 -31.39 12.56 6.28
N PHE A 20 -30.73 11.88 5.35
CA PHE A 20 -30.60 12.35 3.97
C PHE A 20 -31.92 12.09 3.22
N ARG A 21 -32.78 13.11 3.13
CA ARG A 21 -34.06 13.05 2.41
C ARG A 21 -33.81 13.21 0.91
N LEU A 22 -33.51 12.12 0.21
CA LEU A 22 -33.54 12.09 -1.26
C LEU A 22 -34.99 12.21 -1.74
N LYS A 23 -35.39 13.42 -2.14
CA LYS A 23 -36.56 13.64 -3.00
C LYS A 23 -36.17 13.25 -4.43
N THR A 24 -36.31 11.98 -4.78
CA THR A 24 -36.34 11.57 -6.19
C THR A 24 -37.81 11.45 -6.60
N THR A 25 -38.31 12.49 -7.27
CA THR A 25 -39.59 12.51 -7.98
C THR A 25 -39.46 11.69 -9.26
N THR A 26 -39.62 10.38 -9.17
CA THR A 26 -39.99 9.53 -10.30
C THR A 26 -40.91 8.44 -9.79
N SER A 27 -42.11 8.39 -10.35
CA SER A 27 -43.17 7.43 -10.04
C SER A 27 -42.70 6.00 -10.31
N PHE A 28 -42.53 5.22 -9.23
CA PHE A 28 -42.28 3.78 -9.31
C PHE A 28 -43.54 3.05 -9.78
N PRO A 29 -43.47 2.17 -10.80
CA PRO A 29 -44.48 1.13 -10.95
C PRO A 29 -44.29 0.12 -9.81
N ARG A 30 -45.36 -0.16 -9.06
CA ARG A 30 -45.42 -1.19 -8.02
C ARG A 30 -44.88 -2.51 -8.57
N THR A 31 -43.68 -2.89 -8.15
CA THR A 31 -43.09 -4.18 -8.46
C THR A 31 -43.76 -5.22 -7.57
N VAL A 32 -44.52 -6.12 -8.17
CA VAL A 32 -45.13 -7.27 -7.49
C VAL A 32 -44.00 -8.17 -6.99
N PHE A 33 -43.88 -8.30 -5.67
CA PHE A 33 -43.03 -9.31 -5.04
C PHE A 33 -43.57 -10.70 -5.39
N PHE A 34 -42.91 -11.41 -6.29
CA PHE A 34 -43.08 -12.86 -6.37
C PHE A 34 -42.24 -13.50 -5.26
N HIS A 35 -42.90 -13.72 -4.13
CA HIS A 35 -42.43 -14.63 -3.11
C HIS A 35 -42.27 -16.02 -3.75
N ASN A 36 -41.13 -16.66 -3.51
CA ASN A 36 -40.79 -17.98 -4.02
C ASN A 36 -41.71 -19.01 -3.33
N ASN A 37 -42.92 -19.18 -3.86
CA ASN A 37 -43.91 -20.11 -3.35
C ASN A 37 -43.94 -21.30 -4.30
N THR A 38 -43.71 -22.50 -3.77
CA THR A 38 -43.70 -23.82 -4.42
C THR A 38 -45.06 -24.23 -5.03
N LYS A 39 -45.94 -23.28 -5.33
CA LYS A 39 -47.28 -23.46 -5.91
C LYS A 39 -47.38 -23.19 -7.41
N THR A 40 -46.29 -22.89 -8.11
CA THR A 40 -46.29 -22.70 -9.58
C THR A 40 -46.23 -24.01 -10.37
N SER A 41 -46.05 -25.18 -9.74
CA SER A 41 -46.11 -26.47 -10.44
C SER A 41 -47.54 -27.02 -10.60
N SER A 42 -48.52 -26.56 -9.80
CA SER A 42 -49.90 -27.06 -9.86
C SER A 42 -50.77 -26.33 -10.89
N THR A 43 -50.48 -25.07 -11.21
CA THR A 43 -51.25 -24.27 -12.20
C THR A 43 -50.92 -24.62 -13.65
N LEU A 44 -49.74 -25.19 -13.92
CA LEU A 44 -49.37 -25.71 -15.24
C LEU A 44 -50.01 -27.07 -15.55
N ARG A 45 -50.52 -27.77 -14.54
CA ARG A 45 -51.18 -29.08 -14.70
C ARG A 45 -52.70 -28.96 -14.93
N SER A 46 -53.30 -27.80 -14.67
CA SER A 46 -54.74 -27.54 -14.90
C SER A 46 -55.05 -26.90 -16.26
N LEU A 47 -54.04 -26.47 -17.02
CA LEU A 47 -54.21 -25.89 -18.36
C LEU A 47 -54.09 -26.94 -19.49
N THR A 48 -53.73 -28.19 -19.17
CA THR A 48 -53.62 -29.28 -20.15
C THR A 48 -54.89 -30.10 -20.36
N THR A 49 -55.98 -29.83 -19.63
CA THR A 49 -57.23 -30.60 -19.75
C THR A 49 -58.34 -29.93 -20.57
N LYS A 50 -58.10 -28.77 -21.21
CA LYS A 50 -59.16 -28.09 -21.99
C LYS A 50 -58.74 -27.40 -23.30
N ALA A 51 -57.62 -27.78 -23.91
CA ALA A 51 -57.27 -27.30 -25.24
C ALA A 51 -56.87 -28.47 -26.15
N GLY A 52 -57.86 -28.97 -26.89
CA GLY A 52 -57.63 -29.85 -28.04
C GLY A 52 -56.84 -29.13 -29.12
N LYS A 53 -55.96 -29.89 -29.79
CA LYS A 53 -55.28 -29.56 -31.06
C LYS A 53 -54.53 -28.21 -31.11
N VAL A 54 -53.30 -28.19 -30.61
CA VAL A 54 -52.27 -27.24 -31.06
C VAL A 54 -51.04 -28.02 -31.54
N LYS A 55 -50.60 -27.77 -32.79
CA LYS A 55 -49.45 -28.46 -33.42
C LYS A 55 -48.15 -28.29 -32.59
N PRO A 56 -47.25 -29.30 -32.55
CA PRO A 56 -46.05 -29.28 -31.69
C PRO A 56 -44.98 -28.24 -32.10
N SER A 57 -45.10 -27.64 -33.29
CA SER A 57 -44.12 -26.67 -33.81
C SER A 57 -44.11 -25.33 -33.06
N GLY A 58 -45.22 -24.94 -32.41
CA GLY A 58 -45.31 -23.69 -31.65
C GLY A 58 -44.62 -23.73 -30.27
N PHE A 59 -44.50 -24.90 -29.66
CA PHE A 59 -43.96 -25.07 -28.30
C PHE A 59 -42.42 -24.97 -28.24
N LYS A 60 -41.70 -25.42 -29.29
CA LYS A 60 -40.25 -25.21 -29.39
C LYS A 60 -39.89 -23.72 -29.50
N GLY A 61 -40.65 -22.97 -30.31
CA GLY A 61 -40.48 -21.53 -30.47
C GLY A 61 -40.78 -20.75 -29.19
N LEU A 62 -41.82 -21.13 -28.44
CA LEU A 62 -42.12 -20.52 -27.13
C LEU A 62 -41.07 -20.86 -26.08
N LYS A 63 -40.57 -22.10 -26.02
CA LYS A 63 -39.53 -22.51 -25.06
C LYS A 63 -38.21 -21.78 -25.32
N GLU A 64 -37.80 -21.63 -26.58
CA GLU A 64 -36.61 -20.85 -26.93
C GLU A 64 -36.82 -19.34 -26.72
N LYS A 65 -38.02 -18.81 -27.02
CA LYS A 65 -38.37 -17.42 -26.71
C LYS A 65 -38.34 -17.16 -25.20
N TYR A 66 -38.87 -18.06 -24.39
CA TYR A 66 -38.86 -17.95 -22.92
C TYR A 66 -37.46 -18.11 -22.34
N LYS A 67 -36.64 -19.02 -22.88
CA LYS A 67 -35.23 -19.19 -22.51
C LYS A 67 -34.39 -17.97 -22.89
N LYS A 68 -34.66 -17.37 -24.06
CA LYS A 68 -34.05 -16.11 -24.50
C LYS A 68 -34.46 -14.96 -23.60
N THR A 69 -35.76 -14.78 -23.34
CA THR A 69 -36.29 -13.74 -22.44
C THR A 69 -35.80 -13.91 -21.01
N TYR A 70 -35.74 -15.13 -20.48
CA TYR A 70 -35.17 -15.42 -19.15
C TYR A 70 -33.68 -15.09 -19.10
N ARG A 71 -32.90 -15.49 -20.11
CA ARG A 71 -31.48 -15.11 -20.25
C ARG A 71 -31.30 -13.59 -20.35
N THR A 72 -32.15 -12.89 -21.10
CA THR A 72 -32.09 -11.43 -21.21
C THR A 72 -32.44 -10.77 -19.87
N LEU A 73 -33.48 -11.23 -19.17
CA LEU A 73 -33.85 -10.73 -17.85
C LEU A 73 -32.78 -10.99 -16.79
N THR A 74 -32.18 -12.18 -16.78
CA THR A 74 -31.07 -12.49 -15.85
C THR A 74 -29.82 -11.67 -16.19
N THR A 75 -29.53 -11.45 -17.47
CA THR A 75 -28.40 -10.59 -17.89
C THR A 75 -28.63 -9.13 -17.53
N VAL A 76 -29.85 -8.61 -17.76
CA VAL A 76 -30.21 -7.24 -17.43
C VAL A 76 -30.22 -7.03 -15.92
N THR A 77 -30.80 -7.96 -15.13
CA THR A 77 -30.75 -7.87 -13.66
C THR A 77 -29.34 -8.01 -13.11
N PHE A 78 -28.49 -8.84 -13.71
CA PHE A 78 -27.07 -8.93 -13.38
C PHE A 78 -26.31 -7.62 -13.66
N LEU A 79 -26.50 -7.04 -14.85
CA LEU A 79 -25.91 -5.74 -15.21
C LEU A 79 -26.40 -4.62 -14.27
N TRP A 80 -27.70 -4.62 -13.93
CA TRP A 80 -28.26 -3.63 -13.00
C TRP A 80 -27.69 -3.78 -11.59
N ARG A 81 -27.45 -5.01 -11.14
CA ARG A 81 -26.76 -5.29 -9.86
C ARG A 81 -25.33 -4.80 -9.89
N LEU A 82 -24.60 -5.03 -10.98
CA LEU A 82 -23.23 -4.52 -11.14
C LEU A 82 -23.18 -3.00 -11.11
N VAL A 83 -24.03 -2.32 -11.88
CA VAL A 83 -24.09 -0.85 -11.92
C VAL A 83 -24.46 -0.27 -10.56
N ARG A 84 -25.51 -0.79 -9.92
CA ARG A 84 -25.92 -0.32 -8.58
C ARG A 84 -24.80 -0.49 -7.55
N THR A 85 -24.12 -1.63 -7.58
CA THR A 85 -22.99 -1.93 -6.69
C THR A 85 -21.81 -1.02 -6.95
N ALA A 86 -21.43 -0.81 -8.22
CA ALA A 86 -20.34 0.09 -8.59
C ALA A 86 -20.64 1.52 -8.12
N THR A 87 -21.88 1.99 -8.27
CA THR A 87 -22.31 3.31 -7.80
C THR A 87 -22.31 3.41 -6.27
N LEU A 88 -22.77 2.38 -5.55
CA LEU A 88 -22.72 2.34 -4.09
C LEU A 88 -21.27 2.30 -3.58
N GLY A 89 -20.43 1.45 -4.17
CA GLY A 89 -19.01 1.35 -3.84
C GLY A 89 -18.27 2.67 -4.09
N PHE A 90 -18.51 3.30 -5.24
CA PHE A 90 -17.97 4.62 -5.56
C PHE A 90 -18.50 5.71 -4.61
N GLY A 91 -19.77 5.66 -4.23
CA GLY A 91 -20.39 6.56 -3.27
C GLY A 91 -19.77 6.43 -1.88
N ILE A 92 -19.59 5.20 -1.38
CA ILE A 92 -18.96 4.91 -0.09
C ILE A 92 -17.47 5.32 -0.12
N TYR A 93 -16.74 5.01 -1.19
CA TYR A 93 -15.35 5.45 -1.35
C TYR A 93 -15.24 6.97 -1.36
N SER A 94 -16.11 7.66 -2.11
CA SER A 94 -16.11 9.12 -2.20
C SER A 94 -16.50 9.76 -0.88
N ALA A 95 -17.53 9.24 -0.20
CA ALA A 95 -17.94 9.70 1.12
C ALA A 95 -16.85 9.44 2.17
N GLY A 96 -16.26 8.25 2.19
CA GLY A 96 -15.14 7.89 3.07
C GLY A 96 -13.92 8.75 2.83
N ARG A 97 -13.60 9.08 1.56
CA ARG A 97 -12.57 10.06 1.23
C ARG A 97 -12.91 11.45 1.72
N MET A 98 -14.14 11.93 1.52
CA MET A 98 -14.54 13.27 1.98
C MET A 98 -14.54 13.37 3.50
N VAL A 99 -15.06 12.35 4.20
CA VAL A 99 -15.03 12.28 5.67
C VAL A 99 -13.59 12.18 6.17
N GLY A 100 -12.78 11.31 5.59
CA GLY A 100 -11.37 11.18 5.96
C GLY A 100 -10.57 12.46 5.71
N ILE A 101 -10.82 13.16 4.58
CA ILE A 101 -10.23 14.48 4.31
C ILE A 101 -10.74 15.52 5.31
N ALA A 102 -12.03 15.51 5.65
CA ALA A 102 -12.63 16.45 6.59
C ALA A 102 -12.15 16.22 8.03
N GLU A 103 -12.00 14.97 8.48
CA GLU A 103 -11.42 14.60 9.77
C GLU A 103 -9.93 14.92 9.83
N TYR A 104 -9.19 14.60 8.77
CA TYR A 104 -7.78 14.99 8.65
C TYR A 104 -7.63 16.52 8.68
N ALA A 105 -8.53 17.27 8.03
CA ALA A 105 -8.48 18.73 8.06
C ALA A 105 -8.79 19.32 9.43
N LYS A 106 -9.55 18.62 10.29
CA LYS A 106 -9.88 19.07 11.65
C LYS A 106 -8.71 18.88 12.62
N ASP A 107 -8.13 17.69 12.66
CA ASP A 107 -6.93 17.41 13.47
C ASP A 107 -6.00 16.41 12.75
N PRO A 108 -5.06 16.92 11.95
CA PRO A 108 -4.09 16.07 11.25
C PRO A 108 -3.27 15.20 12.19
N ARG A 109 -2.97 15.68 13.40
CA ARG A 109 -2.08 14.99 14.36
C ARG A 109 -2.77 13.81 15.01
N ASP A 110 -4.04 13.96 15.37
CA ASP A 110 -4.80 12.86 15.95
C ASP A 110 -5.01 11.73 14.91
N MET A 111 -5.37 12.07 13.67
CA MET A 111 -5.50 11.10 12.59
C MET A 111 -4.18 10.36 12.33
N GLU A 112 -3.05 11.08 12.31
CA GLU A 112 -1.73 10.47 12.17
C GLU A 112 -1.43 9.48 13.32
N LYS A 113 -1.82 9.82 14.55
CA LYS A 113 -1.66 8.94 15.72
C LYS A 113 -2.54 7.70 15.61
N GLN A 114 -3.78 7.84 15.15
CA GLN A 114 -4.69 6.72 14.94
C GLN A 114 -4.17 5.77 13.84
N LEU A 115 -3.72 6.32 12.70
CA LEU A 115 -3.11 5.54 11.62
C LEU A 115 -1.85 4.82 12.07
N THR A 116 -0.98 5.52 12.82
CA THR A 116 0.25 4.92 13.38
C THR A 116 -0.11 3.75 14.29
N ARG A 117 -1.12 3.91 15.17
CA ARG A 117 -1.59 2.83 16.04
C ARG A 117 -2.14 1.65 15.25
N GLN A 118 -2.92 1.90 14.20
CA GLN A 118 -3.48 0.83 13.38
C GLN A 118 -2.43 0.10 12.55
N LEU A 119 -1.42 0.80 12.02
CA LEU A 119 -0.28 0.17 11.36
C LEU A 119 0.50 -0.70 12.33
N LEU A 120 0.78 -0.21 13.54
CA LEU A 120 1.40 -0.99 14.61
C LEU A 120 0.59 -2.27 14.90
N MET A 121 -0.73 -2.17 15.03
CA MET A 121 -1.59 -3.35 15.20
C MET A 121 -1.53 -4.32 14.02
N GLY A 122 -1.34 -3.82 12.79
CA GLY A 122 -1.09 -4.65 11.61
C GLY A 122 0.27 -5.38 11.65
N CYS A 123 1.21 -4.91 12.48
CA CYS A 123 2.50 -5.56 12.76
C CYS A 123 2.41 -6.56 13.92
N ALA A 124 1.25 -6.76 14.54
CA ALA A 124 1.11 -7.77 15.57
C ALA A 124 1.15 -9.17 14.93
N PHE A 125 2.32 -9.80 14.97
CA PHE A 125 2.52 -11.20 14.55
C PHE A 125 2.15 -12.20 15.66
N GLU A 126 2.00 -11.72 16.90
CA GLU A 126 1.60 -12.52 18.05
C GLU A 126 0.12 -12.30 18.35
N ALA A 127 -0.61 -13.40 18.49
CA ALA A 127 -1.92 -13.39 19.14
C ALA A 127 -1.76 -13.57 20.65
N ASP A 128 -2.63 -12.97 21.45
CA ASP A 128 -2.79 -13.32 22.86
C ASP A 128 -3.33 -14.76 22.98
N GLU A 129 -3.38 -15.28 24.21
CA GLU A 129 -3.92 -16.63 24.50
C GLU A 129 -5.36 -16.85 24.00
N LYS A 130 -6.08 -15.77 23.66
CA LYS A 130 -7.45 -15.78 23.16
C LYS A 130 -7.54 -15.61 21.64
N GLY A 131 -6.41 -15.57 20.94
CA GLY A 131 -6.36 -15.40 19.49
C GLY A 131 -6.49 -13.94 19.00
N ASN A 132 -6.47 -12.94 19.89
CA ASN A 132 -6.52 -11.52 19.49
C ASN A 132 -5.12 -10.99 19.21
N PRO A 133 -4.94 -10.07 18.24
CA PRO A 133 -3.65 -9.43 18.01
C PRO A 133 -3.12 -8.75 19.27
N LYS A 134 -1.95 -9.17 19.75
CA LYS A 134 -1.30 -8.57 20.91
C LYS A 134 -0.80 -7.17 20.54
N GLN A 135 -0.96 -6.20 21.44
CA GLN A 135 -0.43 -4.86 21.20
C GLN A 135 1.09 -4.90 21.05
N PRO A 136 1.65 -4.34 19.97
CA PRO A 136 3.09 -4.28 19.79
C PRO A 136 3.72 -3.41 20.86
N GLU A 137 4.75 -3.94 21.52
CA GLU A 137 5.53 -3.23 22.53
C GLU A 137 6.58 -2.38 21.82
N LEU A 138 6.59 -1.06 22.07
CA LEU A 138 7.64 -0.17 21.58
C LEU A 138 8.77 -0.06 22.60
N LEU A 139 10.01 -0.13 22.13
CA LEU A 139 11.16 0.17 22.97
C LEU A 139 11.16 1.64 23.36
N ARG A 140 11.52 1.91 24.63
CA ARG A 140 11.66 3.28 25.16
C ARG A 140 12.75 4.03 24.39
N LEU A 141 12.60 5.35 24.25
CA LEU A 141 13.59 6.21 23.59
C LEU A 141 14.99 6.13 24.23
N SER A 142 15.06 5.83 25.54
CA SER A 142 16.32 5.65 26.25
C SER A 142 17.02 4.32 25.98
N HIS A 143 16.34 3.36 25.34
CA HIS A 143 16.87 2.02 25.09
C HIS A 143 18.05 2.07 24.11
N PRO A 144 19.17 1.35 24.35
CA PRO A 144 20.34 1.38 23.47
C PRO A 144 20.02 1.04 22.01
N THR A 145 19.21 -0.01 21.78
CA THR A 145 18.71 -0.36 20.44
C THR A 145 17.96 0.78 19.77
N HIS A 146 17.14 1.52 20.52
CA HIS A 146 16.36 2.63 19.97
C HIS A 146 17.28 3.76 19.52
N LYS A 147 18.20 4.20 20.40
CA LYS A 147 19.18 5.25 20.08
C LYS A 147 20.01 4.91 18.86
N ARG A 148 20.47 3.66 18.78
CA ARG A 148 21.25 3.17 17.64
C ARG A 148 20.47 3.24 16.32
N VAL A 149 19.19 2.85 16.33
CA VAL A 149 18.30 2.97 15.16
C VAL A 149 18.07 4.43 14.79
N GLU A 150 17.87 5.30 15.78
CA GLU A 150 17.70 6.73 15.58
C GLU A 150 18.95 7.39 14.96
N ASP A 151 20.14 7.11 15.50
CA ASP A 151 21.41 7.66 15.01
C ASP A 151 21.71 7.25 13.56
N VAL A 152 21.54 5.96 13.25
CA VAL A 152 21.73 5.46 11.89
C VAL A 152 20.67 6.00 10.95
N GLY A 153 19.40 5.96 11.38
CA GLY A 153 18.26 6.45 10.60
C GLY A 153 18.38 7.93 10.23
N ASP A 154 18.83 8.77 11.16
CA ASP A 154 18.98 10.21 10.93
C ASP A 154 20.02 10.51 9.86
N ARG A 155 21.13 9.76 9.85
CA ARG A 155 22.17 9.86 8.80
C ARG A 155 21.60 9.44 7.44
N ILE A 156 20.84 8.35 7.38
CA ILE A 156 20.22 7.85 6.14
C ILE A 156 19.18 8.83 5.61
N VAL A 157 18.30 9.37 6.45
CA VAL A 157 17.31 10.38 6.04
C VAL A 157 17.98 11.64 5.49
N LYS A 158 19.04 12.12 6.16
CA LYS A 158 19.84 13.26 5.69
C LYS A 158 20.45 12.96 4.32
N ALA A 159 21.05 11.78 4.13
CA ALA A 159 21.63 11.36 2.85
C ALA A 159 20.57 11.25 1.74
N ALA A 160 19.39 10.69 2.03
CA ALA A 160 18.27 10.62 1.10
C ALA A 160 17.80 12.00 0.63
N ARG A 161 17.82 12.99 1.53
CA ARG A 161 17.54 14.39 1.19
C ARG A 161 18.60 14.97 0.26
N VAL A 162 19.89 14.70 0.51
CA VAL A 162 20.99 15.12 -0.38
C VAL A 162 20.82 14.49 -1.76
N LEU A 163 20.55 13.19 -1.82
CA LEU A 163 20.31 12.47 -3.07
C LEU A 163 19.16 13.08 -3.87
N SER A 164 18.03 13.36 -3.21
CA SER A 164 16.86 13.98 -3.84
C SER A 164 17.20 15.35 -4.44
N GLU A 165 18.00 16.16 -3.75
CA GLU A 165 18.43 17.46 -4.25
C GLU A 165 19.40 17.38 -5.42
N ALA A 166 20.30 16.40 -5.36
CA ALA A 166 21.24 16.14 -6.43
C ALA A 166 20.51 15.65 -7.71
N LYS A 167 19.49 14.79 -7.57
CA LYS A 167 18.59 14.38 -8.67
C LYS A 167 17.82 15.56 -9.26
N ILE A 168 17.23 16.42 -8.41
CA ILE A 168 16.55 17.67 -8.87
C ILE A 168 17.51 18.53 -9.69
N LYS A 169 18.73 18.78 -9.18
CA LYS A 169 19.73 19.61 -9.86
C LYS A 169 20.11 19.03 -11.22
N SER A 170 20.38 17.73 -11.29
CA SER A 170 20.70 17.02 -12.53
C SER A 170 19.57 17.15 -13.56
N ARG A 171 18.31 16.96 -13.16
CA ARG A 171 17.13 17.14 -14.05
C ARG A 171 16.97 18.59 -14.51
N LEU A 172 17.18 19.57 -13.64
CA LEU A 172 17.17 20.99 -14.03
C LEU A 172 18.25 21.32 -15.06
N GLU A 173 19.46 20.77 -14.92
CA GLU A 173 20.52 20.94 -15.93
C GLU A 173 20.17 20.24 -17.25
N ARG A 174 19.57 19.04 -17.20
CA ARG A 174 19.06 18.35 -18.40
C ARG A 174 18.00 19.20 -19.12
N LEU A 175 17.08 19.84 -18.39
CA LEU A 175 16.07 20.73 -18.97
C LEU A 175 16.69 21.99 -19.60
N LYS A 176 17.69 22.61 -18.96
CA LYS A 176 18.39 23.78 -19.51
C LYS A 176 19.10 23.47 -20.83
N ASN A 177 19.67 22.27 -20.92
CA ASN A 177 20.42 21.81 -22.09
C ASN A 177 19.55 21.09 -23.12
N PHE A 178 18.24 20.96 -22.87
CA PHE A 178 17.32 20.26 -23.76
C PHE A 178 17.17 21.00 -25.09
N LYS A 179 17.28 20.26 -26.19
CA LYS A 179 17.04 20.74 -27.55
C LYS A 179 15.87 19.96 -28.14
N ILE A 180 14.98 20.65 -28.85
CA ILE A 180 13.85 20.01 -29.52
C ILE A 180 14.39 19.10 -30.62
N GLY A 181 13.89 17.85 -30.68
CA GLY A 181 14.26 16.90 -31.72
C GLY A 181 13.89 17.40 -33.12
N LYS A 182 14.52 16.85 -34.16
CA LYS A 182 14.28 17.26 -35.56
C LYS A 182 12.80 17.17 -35.98
N ASP A 183 12.05 16.26 -35.36
CA ASP A 183 10.63 16.01 -35.67
C ASP A 183 9.67 16.79 -34.75
N GLY A 184 10.19 17.70 -33.92
CA GLY A 184 9.39 18.41 -32.92
C GLY A 184 9.05 17.58 -31.68
N ASP A 185 9.63 16.39 -31.52
CA ASP A 185 9.38 15.53 -30.36
C ASP A 185 9.91 16.17 -29.06
N ILE A 186 9.05 16.15 -28.04
CA ILE A 186 9.28 16.68 -26.69
C ILE A 186 9.00 15.63 -25.61
N SER A 187 8.86 14.35 -25.98
CA SER A 187 8.64 13.22 -25.07
C SER A 187 9.66 13.21 -23.93
N ASP A 188 10.95 13.34 -24.26
CA ASP A 188 12.05 13.43 -23.31
C ASP A 188 11.89 14.57 -22.31
N ARG A 189 11.48 15.76 -22.79
CA ARG A 189 11.25 16.91 -21.92
C ARG A 189 10.12 16.63 -20.93
N LYS A 190 9.00 16.07 -21.38
CA LYS A 190 7.87 15.72 -20.50
C LYS A 190 8.29 14.70 -19.44
N THR A 191 9.10 13.72 -19.82
CA THR A 191 9.68 12.74 -18.89
C THR A 191 10.54 13.43 -17.84
N ILE A 192 11.47 14.30 -18.25
CA ILE A 192 12.35 15.04 -17.33
C ILE A 192 11.53 15.94 -16.38
N GLU A 193 10.49 16.62 -16.87
CA GLU A 193 9.60 17.45 -16.05
C GLU A 193 8.80 16.60 -15.03
N ALA A 194 8.35 15.40 -15.43
CA ALA A 194 7.67 14.48 -14.54
C ALA A 194 8.59 13.95 -13.43
N GLU A 195 9.83 13.56 -13.79
CA GLU A 195 10.87 13.17 -12.84
C GLU A 195 11.21 14.32 -11.87
N LEU A 196 11.38 15.53 -12.39
CA LEU A 196 11.65 16.72 -11.57
C LEU A 196 10.55 16.91 -10.52
N LYS A 197 9.27 16.86 -10.94
CA LYS A 197 8.12 16.98 -10.04
C LYS A 197 8.08 15.86 -9.01
N HIS A 198 8.44 14.64 -9.40
CA HIS A 198 8.55 13.49 -8.50
C HIS A 198 9.61 13.75 -7.41
N TRP A 199 10.84 14.10 -7.79
CA TRP A 199 11.91 14.37 -6.83
C TRP A 199 11.67 15.61 -5.96
N GLU A 200 11.00 16.64 -6.48
CA GLU A 200 10.55 17.79 -5.69
C GLU A 200 9.54 17.41 -4.60
N LYS A 201 8.61 16.50 -4.91
CA LYS A 201 7.68 15.93 -3.93
C LYS A 201 8.47 15.15 -2.86
N ASN A 202 9.38 14.28 -3.27
CA ASN A 202 10.20 13.46 -2.36
C ASN A 202 11.04 14.31 -1.40
N ARG A 203 11.69 15.34 -1.93
CA ARG A 203 12.44 16.32 -1.13
C ARG A 203 11.58 16.95 -0.03
N LYS A 204 10.31 17.24 -0.32
CA LYS A 204 9.36 17.78 0.68
C LYS A 204 9.00 16.71 1.72
N MET A 205 8.80 15.46 1.32
CA MET A 205 8.50 14.35 2.24
C MET A 205 9.65 14.07 3.22
N CYS A 206 10.90 14.15 2.75
CA CYS A 206 12.08 13.97 3.61
C CYS A 206 12.39 15.19 4.49
N LYS A 207 11.64 16.30 4.39
CA LYS A 207 11.91 17.52 5.15
C LYS A 207 11.26 17.47 6.54
N GLY A 208 12.07 17.68 7.58
CA GLY A 208 11.63 17.81 8.98
C GLY A 208 12.17 16.69 9.86
N THR A 209 11.69 16.62 11.09
CA THR A 209 12.07 15.60 12.06
C THR A 209 11.41 14.26 11.72
N TRP A 210 12.19 13.19 11.80
CA TRP A 210 11.72 11.82 11.62
C TRP A 210 11.54 11.14 12.98
N THR A 211 10.64 10.17 13.04
CA THR A 211 10.37 9.37 14.24
C THR A 211 10.66 7.90 13.95
N TYR A 212 11.46 7.29 14.80
CA TYR A 212 11.81 5.88 14.71
C TYR A 212 10.99 5.10 15.74
N LEU A 213 10.21 4.15 15.26
CA LEU A 213 9.36 3.31 16.09
C LEU A 213 9.97 1.91 16.13
N VAL A 214 10.76 1.65 17.18
CA VAL A 214 11.37 0.34 17.37
C VAL A 214 10.39 -0.59 18.09
N VAL A 215 9.85 -1.53 17.34
CA VAL A 215 8.88 -2.53 17.80
C VAL A 215 9.63 -3.74 18.29
N LYS A 216 9.40 -4.15 19.54
CA LYS A 216 9.93 -5.40 20.07
C LYS A 216 9.26 -6.56 19.35
N SER A 217 10.06 -7.34 18.63
CA SER A 217 9.57 -8.46 17.83
C SER A 217 10.69 -9.48 17.64
N PRO A 218 10.41 -10.79 17.75
CA PRO A 218 11.41 -11.83 17.49
C PRO A 218 11.74 -11.97 15.99
N VAL A 219 10.86 -11.49 15.11
CA VAL A 219 10.98 -11.59 13.65
C VAL A 219 11.64 -10.33 13.08
N PRO A 220 12.70 -10.41 12.27
CA PRO A 220 13.33 -9.23 11.69
C PRO A 220 12.48 -8.63 10.57
N ASN A 221 12.14 -7.35 10.70
CA ASN A 221 11.47 -6.56 9.68
C ASN A 221 11.68 -5.06 9.88
N ALA A 222 11.57 -4.27 8.83
CA ALA A 222 11.48 -2.82 8.89
C ALA A 222 10.59 -2.33 7.76
N PHE A 223 9.96 -1.18 7.90
CA PHE A 223 9.18 -0.59 6.82
C PHE A 223 8.96 0.90 6.99
N VAL A 224 8.64 1.54 5.86
CA VAL A 224 8.09 2.90 5.80
C VAL A 224 6.72 2.89 5.12
N SER A 225 5.88 3.88 5.44
CA SER A 225 4.55 4.02 4.86
C SER A 225 4.29 5.47 4.47
N ASP A 226 3.71 5.69 3.29
CA ASP A 226 3.26 7.02 2.85
C ASP A 226 2.04 7.52 3.64
N LEU A 227 1.37 6.63 4.39
CA LEU A 227 0.25 6.97 5.28
C LEU A 227 0.70 7.63 6.59
N THR A 228 1.94 7.37 7.02
CA THR A 228 2.52 7.95 8.24
C THR A 228 3.81 8.69 7.87
N PRO A 229 3.71 9.97 7.49
CA PRO A 229 4.85 10.70 6.96
C PRO A 229 5.95 10.81 8.02
N ARG A 230 7.20 10.59 7.59
CA ARG A 230 8.42 10.73 8.41
C ARG A 230 8.48 9.76 9.61
N LYS A 231 7.86 8.58 9.48
CA LYS A 231 8.01 7.50 10.45
C LYS A 231 8.65 6.28 9.80
N ILE A 232 9.60 5.67 10.51
CA ILE A 232 10.18 4.37 10.15
C ILE A 232 9.87 3.40 11.28
N PHE A 233 9.39 2.22 10.93
CA PHE A 233 9.12 1.14 11.85
C PHE A 233 10.24 0.11 11.71
N VAL A 234 10.82 -0.30 12.83
CA VAL A 234 11.98 -1.21 12.85
C VAL A 234 11.75 -2.26 13.92
N HIS A 235 11.89 -3.53 13.60
CA HIS A 235 11.81 -4.58 14.60
C HIS A 235 13.12 -4.71 15.37
N SER A 236 13.05 -4.85 16.70
CA SER A 236 14.23 -4.91 17.56
C SER A 236 15.16 -6.08 17.24
N SER A 237 14.61 -7.19 16.75
CA SER A 237 15.37 -8.38 16.30
C SER A 237 16.40 -8.10 15.21
N ILE A 238 16.26 -7.03 14.41
CA ILE A 238 17.32 -6.63 13.46
C ILE A 238 18.62 -6.31 14.20
N VAL A 239 18.51 -5.63 15.35
CA VAL A 239 19.66 -5.24 16.15
C VAL A 239 20.02 -6.32 17.17
N GLU A 240 19.01 -6.91 17.81
CA GLU A 240 19.20 -7.80 18.97
C GLU A 240 19.50 -9.24 18.54
N SER A 241 18.73 -9.78 17.60
CA SER A 241 18.82 -11.18 17.17
C SER A 241 19.79 -11.35 16.00
N LEU A 242 19.64 -10.53 14.95
CA LEU A 242 20.49 -10.53 13.76
C LEU A 242 21.87 -9.93 14.02
N LYS A 243 22.02 -9.16 15.11
CA LYS A 243 23.25 -8.44 15.48
C LYS A 243 23.78 -7.62 14.30
N ALA A 244 22.87 -6.95 13.58
CA ALA A 244 23.25 -6.12 12.43
C ALA A 244 24.26 -5.06 12.86
N SER A 245 25.33 -4.85 12.10
CA SER A 245 26.25 -3.71 12.26
C SER A 245 25.56 -2.40 11.87
N ASP A 246 26.20 -1.24 12.11
CA ASP A 246 25.62 0.04 11.71
C ASP A 246 25.54 0.16 10.18
N ASP A 247 26.53 -0.39 9.47
CA ASP A 247 26.51 -0.48 8.01
C ASP A 247 25.36 -1.36 7.51
N GLU A 248 25.12 -2.51 8.14
CA GLU A 248 24.01 -3.41 7.80
C GLU A 248 22.65 -2.78 8.09
N LEU A 249 22.51 -2.10 9.23
CA LEU A 249 21.30 -1.37 9.58
C LEU A 249 21.05 -0.21 8.61
N ALA A 250 22.10 0.51 8.22
CA ALA A 250 22.03 1.57 7.21
C ALA A 250 21.52 1.05 5.87
N MET A 251 21.93 -0.16 5.46
CA MET A 251 21.45 -0.78 4.23
C MET A 251 19.94 -1.10 4.28
N ILE A 252 19.44 -1.64 5.39
CA ILE A 252 18.00 -1.87 5.59
C ILE A 252 17.23 -0.54 5.55
N LEU A 253 17.66 0.46 6.33
CA LEU A 253 16.95 1.75 6.40
C LEU A 253 17.03 2.54 5.09
N GLY A 254 18.16 2.47 4.38
CA GLY A 254 18.33 3.06 3.06
C GLY A 254 17.45 2.41 2.00
N HIS A 255 17.31 1.09 2.04
CA HIS A 255 16.38 0.34 1.18
C HIS A 255 14.93 0.77 1.43
N GLU A 256 14.49 0.81 2.69
CA GLU A 256 13.14 1.25 3.05
C GLU A 256 12.83 2.68 2.59
N ILE A 257 13.74 3.61 2.88
CA ILE A 257 13.57 4.99 2.42
C ILE A 257 13.52 5.06 0.88
N SER A 258 14.23 4.19 0.17
CA SER A 258 14.18 4.13 -1.29
C SER A 258 12.80 3.72 -1.81
N HIS A 259 12.09 2.79 -1.15
CA HIS A 259 10.70 2.50 -1.48
C HIS A 259 9.79 3.72 -1.35
N LEU A 260 10.02 4.56 -0.33
CA LEU A 260 9.28 5.81 -0.17
C LEU A 260 9.62 6.83 -1.25
N LEU A 261 10.91 6.99 -1.58
CA LEU A 261 11.36 7.91 -2.61
C LEU A 261 10.77 7.55 -3.97
N HIS A 262 10.82 6.29 -4.39
CA HIS A 262 10.25 5.87 -5.67
C HIS A 262 8.72 5.79 -5.67
N GLY A 263 8.08 5.89 -4.50
CA GLY A 263 6.63 5.84 -4.37
C GLY A 263 6.05 4.42 -4.49
N HIS A 264 6.90 3.40 -4.29
CA HIS A 264 6.52 1.98 -4.30
C HIS A 264 5.44 1.70 -3.26
N THR A 265 5.58 2.26 -2.05
CA THR A 265 4.59 2.12 -0.97
C THR A 265 3.21 2.65 -1.40
N ALA A 266 3.17 3.85 -1.96
CA ALA A 266 1.93 4.45 -2.46
C ALA A 266 1.33 3.67 -3.64
N GLN A 267 2.16 3.14 -4.54
CA GLN A 267 1.71 2.30 -5.66
C GLN A 267 1.13 0.98 -5.17
N ARG A 268 1.81 0.31 -4.24
CA ARG A 268 1.35 -0.93 -3.59
C ARG A 268 0.02 -0.71 -2.88
N HIS A 269 -0.11 0.38 -2.13
CA HIS A 269 -1.37 0.72 -1.45
C HIS A 269 -2.51 0.95 -2.45
N ARG A 270 -2.27 1.69 -3.56
CA ARG A 270 -3.27 1.89 -4.62
C ARG A 270 -3.70 0.58 -5.26
N ASN A 271 -2.76 -0.33 -5.53
CA ASN A 271 -3.04 -1.62 -6.15
C ASN A 271 -3.91 -2.50 -5.24
N GLN A 272 -3.55 -2.60 -3.95
CA GLN A 272 -4.33 -3.35 -2.96
C GLN A 272 -5.74 -2.77 -2.76
N MET A 273 -5.85 -1.44 -2.70
CA MET A 273 -7.14 -0.76 -2.60
C MET A 273 -8.02 -1.07 -3.81
N THR A 274 -7.46 -1.01 -5.02
CA THR A 274 -8.18 -1.31 -6.27
C THR A 274 -8.65 -2.77 -6.30
N GLY A 275 -7.78 -3.70 -5.89
CA GLY A 275 -8.12 -5.12 -5.77
C GLY A 275 -9.26 -5.38 -4.77
N ASN A 276 -9.26 -4.70 -3.62
CA ASN A 276 -10.33 -4.84 -2.64
C ASN A 276 -11.65 -4.24 -3.12
N ILE A 277 -11.62 -3.09 -3.80
CA ILE A 277 -12.82 -2.52 -4.44
C ILE A 277 -13.39 -3.50 -5.46
N PHE A 278 -12.53 -4.10 -6.28
CA PHE A 278 -12.96 -5.12 -7.25
C PHE A 278 -13.57 -6.35 -6.58
N LEU A 279 -12.95 -6.85 -5.50
CA LEU A 279 -13.48 -7.96 -4.72
C LEU A 279 -14.85 -7.62 -4.10
N LEU A 280 -15.01 -6.42 -3.55
CA LEU A 280 -16.29 -5.95 -3.00
C LEU A 280 -17.37 -5.87 -4.09
N VAL A 281 -17.02 -5.41 -5.29
CA VAL A 281 -17.94 -5.39 -6.44
C VAL A 281 -18.35 -6.82 -6.83
N LEU A 282 -17.39 -7.75 -6.90
CA LEU A 282 -17.65 -9.14 -7.23
C LEU A 282 -18.54 -9.84 -6.19
N LEU A 283 -18.20 -9.72 -4.90
CA LEU A 283 -18.98 -10.32 -3.83
C LEU A 283 -20.40 -9.73 -3.76
N SER A 284 -20.56 -8.45 -4.06
CA SER A 284 -21.89 -7.80 -4.08
C SER A 284 -22.73 -8.21 -5.29
N ALA A 285 -22.09 -8.58 -6.40
CA ALA A 285 -22.79 -9.17 -7.55
C ALA A 285 -23.33 -10.58 -7.22
N LEU A 286 -22.67 -11.28 -6.30
CA LEU A 286 -23.06 -12.61 -5.80
C LEU A 286 -24.04 -12.54 -4.61
N ASP A 287 -24.05 -11.45 -3.84
CA ASP A 287 -24.94 -11.26 -2.70
C ASP A 287 -26.32 -10.73 -3.13
N ALA A 288 -27.36 -11.55 -2.95
CA ALA A 288 -28.74 -11.17 -3.24
C ALA A 288 -29.33 -10.14 -2.25
N THR A 289 -28.72 -9.99 -1.07
CA THR A 289 -29.21 -9.14 0.03
C THR A 289 -28.47 -7.80 0.14
N GLY A 290 -27.26 -7.70 -0.42
CA GLY A 290 -26.43 -6.49 -0.43
C GLY A 290 -25.87 -6.05 0.92
N LEU A 291 -26.00 -6.89 1.95
CA LEU A 291 -25.62 -6.60 3.34
C LEU A 291 -24.35 -7.34 3.77
N PHE A 292 -23.99 -8.46 3.14
CA PHE A 292 -22.83 -9.27 3.53
C PHE A 292 -21.50 -8.61 3.14
N THR A 293 -21.48 -7.82 2.08
CA THR A 293 -20.23 -7.24 1.55
C THR A 293 -19.62 -6.12 2.38
N LEU A 294 -20.41 -5.41 3.19
CA LEU A 294 -19.92 -4.32 4.03
C LEU A 294 -19.22 -4.80 5.30
N PHE A 295 -19.48 -6.02 5.74
CA PHE A 295 -18.91 -6.61 6.96
C PHE A 295 -17.75 -7.59 6.70
N ALA A 296 -17.46 -7.91 5.43
CA ALA A 296 -16.56 -9.02 5.09
C ALA A 296 -15.05 -8.73 5.24
N LEU A 297 -14.63 -7.46 5.33
CA LEU A 297 -13.21 -7.12 5.46
C LEU A 297 -13.00 -6.07 6.57
N PRO A 298 -12.62 -6.49 7.79
CA PRO A 298 -12.25 -5.53 8.82
C PRO A 298 -11.00 -4.75 8.36
N PHE A 299 -10.99 -3.45 8.66
CA PHE A 299 -9.90 -2.53 8.27
C PHE A 299 -8.52 -2.99 8.74
N THR A 300 -8.47 -3.75 9.84
CA THR A 300 -7.24 -4.38 10.38
C THR A 300 -6.67 -5.42 9.42
N ASN A 301 -7.50 -6.28 8.83
CA ASN A 301 -7.04 -7.29 7.85
C ASN A 301 -6.53 -6.62 6.58
N TYR A 302 -7.11 -5.49 6.18
CA TYR A 302 -6.61 -4.69 5.07
C TYR A 302 -5.21 -4.16 5.37
N LEU A 303 -4.99 -3.55 6.53
CA LEU A 303 -3.68 -3.02 6.91
C LEU A 303 -2.63 -4.13 7.03
N GLN A 304 -2.97 -5.26 7.66
CA GLN A 304 -2.05 -6.39 7.74
C GLN A 304 -1.65 -6.87 6.34
N ARG A 305 -2.61 -6.99 5.41
CA ARG A 305 -2.33 -7.36 4.02
C ARG A 305 -1.51 -6.33 3.26
N LEU A 306 -1.68 -5.03 3.54
CA LEU A 306 -0.79 -3.99 2.99
C LEU A 306 0.64 -4.22 3.49
N MET A 307 0.81 -4.48 4.78
CA MET A 307 2.11 -4.66 5.40
C MET A 307 2.83 -5.91 4.90
N THR A 308 2.12 -7.02 4.73
CA THR A 308 2.68 -8.31 4.29
C THR A 308 2.73 -8.48 2.77
N SER A 309 2.23 -7.53 2.00
CA SER A 309 2.25 -7.64 0.54
C SER A 309 3.66 -7.50 -0.04
N ALA A 310 4.07 -8.49 -0.83
CA ALA A 310 5.34 -8.50 -1.53
C ALA A 310 5.45 -7.34 -2.53
N ASN A 311 6.63 -6.74 -2.59
CA ASN A 311 7.00 -5.82 -3.67
C ASN A 311 7.31 -6.57 -4.97
N SER A 312 7.24 -5.85 -6.10
CA SER A 312 7.68 -6.40 -7.39
C SER A 312 9.21 -6.47 -7.45
N ARG A 313 9.74 -7.38 -8.27
CA ARG A 313 11.19 -7.51 -8.49
C ARG A 313 11.83 -6.20 -8.94
N GLU A 314 11.16 -5.47 -9.83
CA GLU A 314 11.61 -4.16 -10.31
C GLU A 314 11.69 -3.13 -9.17
N HIS A 315 10.68 -3.07 -8.30
CA HIS A 315 10.69 -2.16 -7.16
C HIS A 315 11.80 -2.47 -6.15
N GLU A 316 12.10 -3.76 -5.95
CA GLU A 316 13.19 -4.21 -5.09
C GLU A 316 14.56 -3.86 -5.67
N GLU A 317 14.78 -4.07 -6.98
CA GLU A 317 16.04 -3.73 -7.65
C GLU A 317 16.30 -2.21 -7.66
N GLU A 318 15.27 -1.40 -7.87
CA GLU A 318 15.37 0.07 -7.78
C GLU A 318 15.66 0.55 -6.34
N ALA A 319 15.01 -0.09 -5.35
CA ALA A 319 15.22 0.21 -3.94
C ALA A 319 16.62 -0.21 -3.46
N ASP A 320 17.15 -1.33 -3.95
CA ASP A 320 18.52 -1.79 -3.69
C ASP A 320 19.57 -0.78 -4.17
N VAL A 321 19.50 -0.40 -5.46
CA VAL A 321 20.48 0.54 -6.05
C VAL A 321 20.40 1.91 -5.37
N THR A 322 19.20 2.38 -5.07
CA THR A 322 19.01 3.68 -4.42
C THR A 322 19.43 3.61 -2.94
N GLY A 323 19.15 2.49 -2.27
CA GLY A 323 19.57 2.23 -0.90
C GLY A 323 21.09 2.23 -0.76
N LEU A 324 21.81 1.59 -1.69
CA LEU A 324 23.28 1.66 -1.78
C LEU A 324 23.77 3.10 -1.96
N LYS A 325 23.15 3.88 -2.84
CA LYS A 325 23.50 5.30 -3.05
C LYS A 325 23.29 6.13 -1.76
N ILE A 326 22.19 5.89 -1.05
CA ILE A 326 21.90 6.57 0.23
C ILE A 326 22.90 6.16 1.30
N ALA A 327 23.19 4.87 1.45
CA ALA A 327 24.14 4.36 2.43
C ALA A 327 25.56 4.88 2.16
N ALA A 328 25.99 4.88 0.90
CA ALA A 328 27.27 5.45 0.49
C ALA A 328 27.36 6.96 0.79
N LEU A 329 26.30 7.73 0.52
CA LEU A 329 26.21 9.16 0.89
C LEU A 329 26.21 9.40 2.40
N ALA A 330 25.63 8.48 3.16
CA ALA A 330 25.63 8.49 4.61
C ALA A 330 26.94 7.96 5.20
N CYS A 331 27.87 7.50 4.36
CA CYS A 331 29.18 6.97 4.75
C CYS A 331 29.12 5.70 5.57
N TYR A 332 28.32 4.77 5.05
CA TYR A 332 28.30 3.38 5.45
C TYR A 332 28.90 2.52 4.33
N ASN A 333 29.52 1.41 4.74
CA ASN A 333 30.08 0.43 3.81
C ASN A 333 28.96 -0.31 3.09
N THR A 334 28.86 -0.13 1.77
CA THR A 334 27.78 -0.72 0.98
C THR A 334 27.94 -2.21 0.74
N HIS A 335 29.13 -2.79 0.98
CA HIS A 335 29.32 -4.24 1.00
C HIS A 335 28.51 -4.93 2.11
N ALA A 336 28.08 -4.18 3.12
CA ALA A 336 27.17 -4.69 4.15
C ALA A 336 25.77 -5.05 3.60
N GLY A 337 25.38 -4.56 2.41
CA GLY A 337 24.07 -4.83 1.81
C GLY A 337 23.87 -6.31 1.48
N PRO A 338 24.74 -6.90 0.64
CA PRO A 338 24.75 -8.35 0.40
C PRO A 338 24.89 -9.18 1.68
N GLU A 339 25.64 -8.70 2.68
CA GLU A 339 25.82 -9.41 3.95
C GLU A 339 24.51 -9.50 4.75
N ILE A 340 23.84 -8.36 4.98
CA ILE A 340 22.61 -8.33 5.79
C ILE A 340 21.45 -9.05 5.10
N PHE A 341 21.27 -8.87 3.79
CA PHE A 341 20.21 -9.59 3.08
C PHE A 341 20.52 -11.09 2.95
N GLY A 342 21.79 -11.46 2.87
CA GLY A 342 22.23 -12.85 3.01
C GLY A 342 21.91 -13.44 4.39
N LYS A 343 22.09 -12.68 5.48
CA LYS A 343 21.68 -13.09 6.84
C LYS A 343 20.16 -13.26 6.94
N LEU A 344 19.39 -12.32 6.39
CA LEU A 344 17.92 -12.37 6.37
C LEU A 344 17.41 -13.59 5.59
N ALA A 345 17.98 -13.89 4.42
CA ALA A 345 17.62 -15.07 3.62
C ALA A 345 17.95 -16.39 4.32
N LYS A 346 19.04 -16.45 5.08
CA LYS A 346 19.38 -17.64 5.88
C LYS A 346 18.43 -17.85 7.06
N MET A 347 17.90 -16.77 7.63
CA MET A 347 16.89 -16.86 8.69
C MET A 347 15.54 -17.31 8.14
N SER A 348 15.15 -16.88 6.94
CA SER A 348 13.89 -17.27 6.31
C SER A 348 13.91 -18.69 5.74
N GLY A 349 15.09 -19.20 5.34
CA GLY A 349 15.26 -20.52 4.71
C GLY A 349 15.44 -21.71 5.68
N ARG A 350 15.11 -21.56 6.97
CA ARG A 350 15.10 -22.68 7.91
C ARG A 350 13.78 -23.45 7.75
N ASP A 351 13.85 -24.63 7.11
CA ASP A 351 12.72 -25.56 7.01
C ASP A 351 12.33 -26.08 8.42
N GLY A 352 11.09 -25.79 8.85
CA GLY A 352 10.51 -26.23 10.13
C GLY A 352 9.31 -25.36 10.55
N GLU A 353 8.64 -25.71 11.66
CA GLU A 353 7.59 -24.89 12.31
C GLU A 353 8.07 -23.46 12.68
N ASP A 354 9.38 -23.21 12.60
CA ASP A 354 10.08 -21.95 12.84
C ASP A 354 10.39 -21.11 11.57
N ALA A 355 9.77 -21.43 10.42
CA ALA A 355 9.82 -20.55 9.25
C ALA A 355 9.09 -19.23 9.57
N THR A 356 9.80 -18.29 10.19
CA THR A 356 9.23 -17.00 10.60
C THR A 356 8.99 -16.14 9.38
N ALA A 357 7.71 -15.92 9.08
CA ALA A 357 7.24 -14.92 8.14
C ALA A 357 7.87 -13.55 8.45
N GLY A 358 8.79 -13.06 7.63
CA GLY A 358 9.70 -11.95 7.96
C GLY A 358 10.01 -11.03 6.79
N TRP A 359 11.15 -10.33 6.85
CA TRP A 359 11.60 -9.40 5.79
C TRP A 359 11.40 -9.95 4.37
N THR A 360 11.81 -11.19 4.10
CA THR A 360 11.78 -11.83 2.78
C THR A 360 10.39 -12.05 2.20
N ASP A 361 9.34 -12.04 3.01
CA ASP A 361 7.95 -12.18 2.53
C ASP A 361 7.49 -10.90 1.86
N THR A 362 7.90 -9.78 2.45
CA THR A 362 7.62 -8.43 1.94
C THR A 362 8.61 -7.99 0.87
N HIS A 363 9.85 -8.48 0.99
CA HIS A 363 10.99 -8.16 0.13
C HIS A 363 11.60 -9.46 -0.45
N PRO A 364 10.97 -10.07 -1.46
CA PRO A 364 11.48 -11.31 -2.07
C PRO A 364 12.92 -11.15 -2.55
N LEU A 365 13.79 -12.11 -2.17
CA LEU A 365 15.22 -12.06 -2.45
C LEU A 365 15.67 -13.26 -3.32
N PRO A 366 15.33 -13.30 -4.62
CA PRO A 366 15.85 -14.32 -5.52
C PRO A 366 17.38 -14.20 -5.66
N MET A 367 18.04 -15.32 -5.96
CA MET A 367 19.51 -15.36 -6.08
C MET A 367 20.09 -14.33 -7.05
N ASP A 368 19.40 -14.07 -8.17
CA ASP A 368 19.79 -13.05 -9.14
C ASP A 368 19.85 -11.64 -8.53
N ARG A 369 18.89 -11.32 -7.65
CA ARG A 369 18.85 -10.01 -6.97
C ARG A 369 20.04 -9.86 -6.04
N LEU A 370 20.35 -10.88 -5.25
CA LEU A 370 21.51 -10.85 -4.35
C LEU A 370 22.83 -10.73 -5.13
N LYS A 371 22.94 -11.39 -6.30
CA LYS A 371 24.09 -11.25 -7.20
C LYS A 371 24.22 -9.83 -7.73
N ASN A 372 23.12 -9.27 -8.26
CA ASN A 372 23.11 -7.89 -8.76
C ASN A 372 23.47 -6.88 -7.67
N LEU A 373 22.91 -7.05 -6.47
CA LEU A 373 23.24 -6.20 -5.32
C LEU A 373 24.73 -6.28 -4.96
N LYS A 374 25.34 -7.47 -5.01
CA LYS A 374 26.77 -7.63 -4.75
C LYS A 374 27.62 -6.88 -5.76
N GLU A 375 27.30 -6.99 -7.04
CA GLU A 375 27.98 -6.25 -8.11
C GLU A 375 27.82 -4.73 -7.89
N LYS A 376 26.59 -4.26 -7.67
CA LYS A 376 26.29 -2.84 -7.43
C LYS A 376 26.90 -2.28 -6.15
N SER A 377 27.03 -3.08 -5.09
CA SER A 377 27.67 -2.64 -3.85
C SER A 377 29.15 -2.29 -4.05
N THR A 378 29.82 -2.97 -4.97
CA THR A 378 31.23 -2.68 -5.30
C THR A 378 31.35 -1.41 -6.14
N GLU A 379 30.42 -1.21 -7.07
CA GLU A 379 30.37 0.01 -7.90
C GLU A 379 30.05 1.24 -7.05
N ILE A 380 29.03 1.14 -6.19
CA ILE A 380 28.47 2.20 -5.38
C ILE A 380 28.96 2.01 -3.94
N ASN A 381 30.22 2.34 -3.66
CA ASN A 381 30.80 2.26 -2.32
C ASN A 381 31.32 3.62 -1.84
N CYS A 382 31.28 3.85 -0.53
CA CYS A 382 31.71 5.09 0.13
C CYS A 382 33.14 5.52 -0.24
N ASP A 383 34.04 4.57 -0.47
CA ASP A 383 35.41 4.83 -0.89
C ASP A 383 35.48 5.45 -2.29
N ASN A 384 34.56 5.05 -3.18
CA ASN A 384 34.41 5.62 -4.52
C ASN A 384 33.70 6.98 -4.50
N VAL A 385 33.05 7.36 -3.39
CA VAL A 385 32.29 8.62 -3.29
C VAL A 385 33.19 9.85 -3.09
N GLY A 386 34.45 9.66 -2.68
CA GLY A 386 35.39 10.74 -2.45
C GLY A 386 34.99 11.59 -1.23
N HIS A 387 35.78 11.47 -0.15
CA HIS A 387 35.61 12.24 1.09
C HIS A 387 34.35 11.94 1.91
N CYS A 388 34.18 10.69 2.32
CA CYS A 388 33.06 10.34 3.20
C CYS A 388 33.10 11.04 4.57
N HIS A 389 34.29 11.30 5.12
CA HIS A 389 34.40 12.00 6.40
C HIS A 389 33.84 13.43 6.34
N GLY A 390 32.74 13.68 7.06
CA GLY A 390 32.14 15.00 7.25
C GLY A 390 31.41 15.56 6.03
N PHE A 391 31.23 14.79 4.94
CA PHE A 391 30.58 15.30 3.73
C PHE A 391 29.14 15.75 4.00
N LEU A 392 28.38 14.92 4.71
CA LEU A 392 26.97 15.17 5.00
C LEU A 392 26.81 16.38 5.92
N GLU A 393 27.68 16.50 6.92
CA GLU A 393 27.73 17.61 7.87
C GLU A 393 28.10 18.91 7.15
N ARG A 394 29.16 18.90 6.33
CA ARG A 394 29.56 20.07 5.54
C ARG A 394 28.49 20.46 4.52
N TYR A 395 27.80 19.49 3.91
CA TYR A 395 26.70 19.74 2.98
C TYR A 395 25.53 20.44 3.68
N MET A 396 25.14 19.93 4.84
CA MET A 396 24.04 20.47 5.63
C MET A 396 24.37 21.86 6.18
N GLU A 397 25.62 22.10 6.61
CA GLU A 397 26.06 23.41 7.09
C GLU A 397 26.20 24.43 5.95
N ALA A 398 26.81 24.06 4.82
CA ALA A 398 26.89 24.92 3.64
C ALA A 398 25.50 25.37 3.16
N ARG A 399 24.52 24.47 3.26
CA ARG A 399 23.12 24.79 2.99
C ARG A 399 22.51 25.71 4.03
N ARG A 400 22.76 25.48 5.33
CA ARG A 400 22.32 26.38 6.42
C ARG A 400 22.82 27.80 6.18
N LEU A 401 24.04 27.93 5.66
CA LEU A 401 24.70 29.18 5.31
C LEU A 401 24.35 29.73 3.91
N GLY A 402 23.51 29.05 3.12
CA GLY A 402 23.08 29.52 1.79
C GLY A 402 24.14 29.46 0.68
N MET A 403 25.22 28.70 0.88
CA MET A 403 26.34 28.63 -0.07
C MET A 403 25.99 27.76 -1.30
N LYS A 404 26.07 28.33 -2.52
CA LYS A 404 25.65 27.66 -3.78
C LYS A 404 26.75 26.92 -4.56
N ARG A 405 28.05 27.17 -4.29
CA ARG A 405 29.11 26.97 -5.31
C ARG A 405 29.93 25.65 -5.29
N HIS A 406 30.07 24.90 -4.19
CA HIS A 406 31.14 23.87 -4.11
C HIS A 406 30.74 22.39 -4.19
N TYR A 407 29.49 22.04 -4.50
CA TYR A 407 28.99 20.67 -4.23
C TYR A 407 28.59 19.83 -5.45
N SER A 408 28.81 20.34 -6.67
CA SER A 408 28.33 19.68 -7.89
C SER A 408 29.12 18.44 -8.30
N GLU A 409 30.42 18.40 -7.99
CA GLU A 409 31.35 17.45 -8.59
C GLU A 409 31.42 16.14 -7.78
N SER A 410 31.38 16.21 -6.45
CA SER A 410 31.47 15.03 -5.57
C SER A 410 30.22 14.14 -5.57
N VAL A 411 29.01 14.70 -5.74
CA VAL A 411 27.76 13.92 -5.79
C VAL A 411 27.39 13.48 -7.22
N GLY A 412 28.07 14.03 -8.23
CA GLY A 412 27.70 13.86 -9.64
C GLY A 412 27.64 12.40 -10.09
N HIS A 413 28.55 11.55 -9.62
CA HIS A 413 28.59 10.13 -9.98
C HIS A 413 27.39 9.34 -9.41
N LEU A 414 26.90 9.69 -8.21
CA LEU A 414 25.73 9.05 -7.58
C LEU A 414 24.39 9.50 -8.19
N THR A 415 24.37 10.64 -8.88
CA THR A 415 23.18 11.13 -9.57
C THR A 415 22.97 10.52 -10.95
N LYS A 416 23.99 9.87 -11.52
CA LYS A 416 23.84 9.14 -12.79
C LYS A 416 22.78 8.04 -12.60
N ASP A 417 21.92 7.94 -13.61
CA ASP A 417 20.81 7.00 -13.62
C ASP A 417 21.34 5.58 -13.78
#